data_AF-A0A1Q3SHX8-F1
#
_entry.id   AF-A0A1Q3SHX8-F1
#
_cell.length_a   1.000
_cell.length_b   1.000
_cell.length_c   1.000
_cell.angle_alpha   90.00
_cell.angle_beta   90.00
_cell.angle_gamma   90.00
#
_symmetry.space_group_name_H-M   'P 1'
#
loop_
_entity.id
_entity.type
_entity.pdbx_description
1 polymer ?
#
loop_
_entity_poly.entity_id
_entity_poly.type
_entity_poly.pdbx_seq_one_letter_code
_entity_poly.pdbx_strand_id
1 'polypeptide(L)'
;MDYRLLKGLMLISMAAAIAGCALEPSQRAQRVLPAYPEMVSDCAFIGGVTGNAPALALPIGEQYAKYQALDEAAALGATHIVWADTSGGLFPGFIPGFQPVAQGRAYYCDPDRALPNSYRYIDQYLRLHRYPYDGDRD
;
A
#
# COMPACT_ATOMS: atom_id res chain seq x y z
N MET A 1 22.35 24.21 37.51
CA MET A 1 21.94 23.33 36.39
C MET A 1 22.99 23.44 35.31
N ASP A 2 23.82 22.40 35.15
CA ASP A 2 24.98 22.44 34.26
C ASP A 2 24.57 22.38 32.79
N TYR A 3 25.02 23.37 32.02
CA TYR A 3 24.83 23.48 30.57
C TYR A 3 25.37 22.25 29.80
N ARG A 4 26.25 21.45 30.41
CA ARG A 4 26.76 20.18 29.89
C ARG A 4 25.70 19.07 29.90
N LEU A 5 24.83 19.02 30.91
CA LEU A 5 23.71 18.09 31.00
C LEU A 5 22.62 18.44 29.97
N LEU A 6 22.34 19.74 29.79
CA LEU A 6 21.34 20.22 28.83
C LEU A 6 21.75 19.90 27.37
N LYS A 7 23.03 20.08 27.04
CA LYS A 7 23.58 19.81 25.71
C LYS A 7 23.62 18.31 25.38
N GLY A 8 23.90 17.48 26.39
CA GLY A 8 23.83 16.02 26.25
C GLY A 8 22.40 15.52 26.01
N LEU A 9 21.42 16.09 26.72
CA LEU A 9 20.01 15.70 26.56
C LEU A 9 19.44 16.10 25.19
N MET A 10 19.91 17.22 24.62
CA MET A 10 19.53 17.69 23.27
C MET A 10 20.12 16.83 22.14
N LEU A 11 21.33 16.28 22.32
CA LEU A 11 21.95 15.39 21.33
C LEU A 11 21.27 14.01 21.29
N ILE A 12 20.82 13.51 22.45
CA ILE A 12 20.12 12.22 22.56
C ILE A 12 18.72 12.30 21.94
N SER A 13 17.99 13.41 22.11
CA SER A 13 16.66 13.58 21.50
C SER A 13 16.73 13.67 19.97
N MET A 14 17.78 14.28 19.41
CA MET A 14 17.97 14.39 17.96
C MET A 14 18.33 13.04 17.30
N ALA A 15 19.07 12.18 18.00
CA ALA A 15 19.40 10.83 17.50
C ALA A 15 18.19 9.87 17.52
N ALA A 16 17.23 10.06 18.43
CA ALA A 16 16.01 9.24 18.48
C ALA A 16 15.02 9.53 17.33
N ALA A 17 15.13 10.69 16.67
CA ALA A 17 14.20 11.10 15.61
C ALA A 17 14.44 10.40 14.26
N ILE A 18 15.55 9.67 14.10
CA ILE A 18 15.98 9.08 12.81
C ILE A 18 15.71 7.57 12.71
N ALA A 19 15.18 6.94 13.76
CA ALA A 19 15.02 5.49 13.85
C ALA A 19 13.63 4.97 13.42
N GLY A 20 12.88 5.74 12.61
CA GLY A 20 11.64 5.28 12.01
C GLY A 20 11.86 4.76 10.59
N CYS A 21 12.25 3.50 10.43
CA CYS A 21 12.11 2.83 9.12
C CYS A 21 10.61 2.61 8.88
N ALA A 22 9.94 3.59 8.31
CA ALA A 22 8.57 3.43 7.82
C ALA A 22 8.61 2.44 6.67
N LEU A 23 8.05 1.25 6.90
CA LEU A 23 7.74 0.31 5.82
C LEU A 23 6.68 1.01 4.96
N GLU A 24 7.07 1.53 3.79
CA GLU A 24 6.18 2.29 2.92
C GLU A 24 5.91 1.51 1.62
N PRO A 25 4.65 1.43 1.14
CA PRO A 25 4.35 0.80 -0.14
C PRO A 25 4.95 1.60 -1.30
N SER A 26 5.20 0.93 -2.42
CA SER A 26 5.68 1.60 -3.63
C SER A 26 4.72 2.70 -4.10
N GLN A 27 5.22 3.69 -4.84
CA GLN A 27 4.38 4.78 -5.35
C GLN A 27 3.21 4.31 -6.23
N ARG A 28 3.37 3.17 -6.92
CA ARG A 28 2.30 2.55 -7.70
C ARG A 28 1.28 1.84 -6.82
N ALA A 29 1.73 1.12 -5.77
CA ALA A 29 0.85 0.47 -4.80
C ALA A 29 0.02 1.48 -4.00
N GLN A 30 0.55 2.69 -3.75
CA GLN A 30 -0.18 3.80 -3.12
C GLN A 30 -1.41 4.26 -3.93
N ARG A 31 -1.51 3.91 -5.22
CA ARG A 31 -2.65 4.27 -6.09
C ARG A 31 -3.82 3.30 -5.93
N VAL A 32 -3.61 2.12 -5.37
CA VAL A 32 -4.64 1.10 -5.18
C VAL A 32 -5.29 1.29 -3.82
N LEU A 33 -6.59 1.55 -3.82
CA LEU A 33 -7.36 1.81 -2.60
C LEU A 33 -8.00 0.52 -2.07
N PRO A 34 -7.89 0.23 -0.76
CA PRO A 34 -8.68 -0.83 -0.16
C PRO A 34 -10.17 -0.46 -0.22
N ALA A 35 -10.98 -1.41 -0.65
CA ALA A 35 -12.42 -1.22 -0.88
C ALA A 35 -13.22 -2.36 -0.27
N TYR A 36 -14.46 -2.05 0.11
CA TYR A 36 -15.46 -3.07 0.43
C TYR A 36 -16.16 -3.56 -0.84
N PRO A 37 -16.74 -4.77 -0.84
CA PRO A 37 -17.42 -5.33 -2.01
C PRO A 37 -18.47 -4.39 -2.63
N GLU A 38 -19.16 -3.59 -1.82
CA GLU A 38 -20.20 -2.68 -2.25
C GLU A 38 -19.64 -1.50 -3.08
N MET A 39 -18.42 -1.05 -2.76
CA MET A 39 -17.76 0.08 -3.43
C MET A 39 -17.28 -0.25 -4.84
N VAL A 40 -17.08 -1.54 -5.13
CA VAL A 40 -16.59 -2.03 -6.44
C VAL A 40 -17.69 -2.68 -7.28
N SER A 41 -18.95 -2.53 -6.87
CA SER A 41 -20.11 -3.13 -7.53
C SER A 41 -20.24 -2.74 -9.01
N ASP A 42 -19.86 -1.51 -9.37
CA ASP A 42 -19.89 -0.99 -10.75
C ASP A 42 -18.52 -1.04 -11.46
N CYS A 43 -17.53 -1.66 -10.82
CA CYS A 43 -16.15 -1.72 -11.31
C CYS A 43 -15.84 -3.05 -12.02
N ALA A 44 -14.87 -3.03 -12.93
CA ALA A 44 -14.44 -4.23 -13.63
C ALA A 44 -13.49 -5.05 -12.75
N PHE A 45 -13.80 -6.33 -12.54
CA PHE A 45 -12.85 -7.26 -11.93
C PHE A 45 -11.74 -7.57 -12.94
N ILE A 46 -10.47 -7.39 -12.53
CA ILE A 46 -9.32 -7.55 -13.43
C ILE A 46 -8.41 -8.72 -13.03
N GLY A 47 -8.48 -9.21 -11.79
CA GLY A 47 -7.69 -10.38 -11.38
C GLY A 47 -7.65 -10.62 -9.87
N GLY A 48 -7.15 -11.77 -9.47
CA GLY A 48 -6.76 -12.05 -8.08
C GLY A 48 -5.29 -11.69 -7.88
N VAL A 49 -4.95 -11.22 -6.68
CA VAL A 49 -3.57 -10.85 -6.30
C VAL A 49 -3.18 -11.51 -4.99
N THR A 50 -1.91 -11.84 -4.84
CA THR A 50 -1.37 -12.51 -3.66
C THR A 50 0.00 -11.93 -3.30
N GLY A 51 0.11 -11.47 -2.06
CA GLY A 51 1.38 -11.07 -1.47
C GLY A 51 1.83 -12.04 -0.40
N ASN A 52 3.13 -12.29 -0.34
CA ASN A 52 3.79 -13.18 0.60
C ASN A 52 4.92 -12.44 1.29
N ALA A 53 5.02 -12.56 2.61
CA ALA A 53 6.16 -12.04 3.33
C ALA A 53 7.19 -13.12 3.65
N PRO A 54 8.49 -12.81 3.56
CA PRO A 54 9.52 -13.74 4.01
C PRO A 54 9.34 -14.00 5.51
N ALA A 55 9.61 -15.23 5.94
CA ALA A 55 9.44 -15.66 7.34
C ALA A 55 10.27 -14.86 8.37
N LEU A 56 11.22 -14.03 7.91
CA LEU A 56 12.04 -13.14 8.74
C LEU A 56 11.41 -11.76 8.95
N ALA A 57 10.32 -11.42 8.25
CA ALA A 57 9.74 -10.07 8.25
C ALA A 57 8.79 -9.79 9.44
N LEU A 58 8.87 -10.54 10.54
CA LEU A 58 7.95 -10.34 11.67
C LEU A 58 8.51 -9.35 12.66
N PRO A 59 7.66 -8.50 13.27
CA PRO A 59 6.19 -8.57 13.30
C PRO A 59 5.45 -7.94 12.11
N ILE A 60 6.14 -7.32 11.15
CA ILE A 60 5.56 -6.52 10.05
C ILE A 60 5.15 -7.33 8.81
N GLY A 61 5.20 -8.65 8.87
CA GLY A 61 5.07 -9.52 7.71
C GLY A 61 3.71 -9.44 7.04
N GLU A 62 2.63 -9.29 7.80
CA GLU A 62 1.29 -9.07 7.23
C GLU A 62 1.24 -7.78 6.39
N GLN A 63 1.89 -6.72 6.88
CA GLN A 63 1.92 -5.44 6.19
C GLN A 63 2.78 -5.52 4.91
N TYR A 64 3.91 -6.24 4.96
CA TYR A 64 4.72 -6.52 3.78
C TYR A 64 3.94 -7.32 2.73
N ALA A 65 3.22 -8.36 3.15
CA ALA A 65 2.36 -9.15 2.27
C ALA A 65 1.27 -8.28 1.63
N LYS A 66 0.64 -7.40 2.40
CA LYS A 66 -0.33 -6.42 1.86
C LYS A 66 0.31 -5.50 0.80
N TYR A 67 1.52 -4.99 1.05
CA TYR A 67 2.21 -4.14 0.09
C TYR A 67 2.54 -4.86 -1.21
N GLN A 68 3.00 -6.11 -1.13
CA GLN A 68 3.24 -6.90 -2.34
C GLN A 68 1.95 -7.17 -3.13
N ALA A 69 0.85 -7.47 -2.46
CA ALA A 69 -0.45 -7.64 -3.12
C ALA A 69 -0.96 -6.34 -3.77
N LEU A 70 -0.75 -5.19 -3.13
CA LEU A 70 -1.07 -3.88 -3.71
C LEU A 70 -0.19 -3.55 -4.92
N ASP A 71 1.09 -3.92 -4.86
CA ASP A 71 2.04 -3.78 -5.96
C ASP A 71 1.63 -4.61 -7.18
N GLU A 72 1.19 -5.84 -6.96
CA GLU A 72 0.66 -6.71 -8.01
C GLU A 72 -0.65 -6.16 -8.57
N ALA A 73 -1.56 -5.69 -7.71
CA ALA A 73 -2.80 -5.05 -8.16
C ALA A 73 -2.52 -3.81 -9.02
N ALA A 74 -1.56 -2.97 -8.61
CA ALA A 74 -1.14 -1.81 -9.38
C ALA A 74 -0.54 -2.21 -10.73
N ALA A 75 0.24 -3.30 -10.79
CA ALA A 75 0.80 -3.84 -12.03
C ALA A 75 -0.29 -4.29 -13.02
N LEU A 76 -1.42 -4.78 -12.51
CA LEU A 76 -2.60 -5.14 -13.32
C LEU A 76 -3.41 -3.90 -13.76
N GLY A 77 -3.06 -2.71 -13.29
CA GLY A 77 -3.83 -1.49 -13.53
C GLY A 77 -5.04 -1.34 -12.61
N ALA A 78 -5.06 -2.01 -11.46
CA ALA A 78 -6.14 -1.86 -10.49
C ALA A 78 -6.18 -0.44 -9.92
N THR A 79 -7.39 0.03 -9.61
CA THR A 79 -7.60 1.21 -8.78
C THR A 79 -8.07 0.83 -7.39
N HIS A 80 -8.70 -0.34 -7.24
CA HIS A 80 -9.24 -0.81 -5.97
C HIS A 80 -8.88 -2.28 -5.72
N ILE A 81 -8.78 -2.64 -4.45
CA ILE A 81 -8.58 -4.01 -4.00
C ILE A 81 -9.59 -4.36 -2.91
N VAL A 82 -10.23 -5.52 -3.04
CA VAL A 82 -11.06 -6.11 -1.97
C VAL A 82 -10.29 -7.25 -1.35
N TRP A 83 -9.92 -7.12 -0.08
CA TRP A 83 -9.19 -8.15 0.64
C TRP A 83 -10.07 -9.37 0.89
N ALA A 84 -9.58 -10.56 0.55
CA ALA A 84 -10.29 -11.83 0.73
C ALA A 84 -9.82 -12.56 1.98
N ASP A 85 -8.49 -12.68 2.15
CA ASP A 85 -7.86 -13.27 3.31
C ASP A 85 -6.56 -12.52 3.60
N THR A 86 -6.33 -12.17 4.86
CA THR A 86 -5.06 -11.60 5.32
C THR A 86 -4.65 -12.37 6.56
N SER A 87 -3.67 -13.27 6.41
CA SER A 87 -3.14 -14.06 7.51
C SER A 87 -1.79 -13.48 7.94
N GLY A 88 -1.79 -12.80 9.07
CA GLY A 88 -0.57 -12.52 9.82
C GLY A 88 -0.19 -13.79 10.57
N GLY A 89 0.80 -14.55 10.07
CA GLY A 89 1.13 -15.86 10.64
C GLY A 89 1.25 -15.84 12.17
N LEU A 90 0.38 -16.56 12.88
CA LEU A 90 0.33 -16.54 14.37
C LEU A 90 1.56 -17.20 15.03
N PHE A 91 2.30 -18.04 14.30
CA PHE A 91 3.48 -18.76 14.79
C PHE A 91 4.57 -18.89 13.72
N PRO A 92 5.19 -17.79 13.31
CA PRO A 92 6.19 -17.84 12.28
C PRO A 92 7.46 -18.49 12.81
N GLY A 93 7.96 -19.50 12.10
CA GLY A 93 9.16 -20.25 12.48
C GLY A 93 8.92 -21.43 13.44
N PHE A 94 7.73 -21.56 14.04
CA PHE A 94 7.37 -22.77 14.79
C PHE A 94 6.81 -23.87 13.88
N ILE A 95 6.09 -23.47 12.82
CA ILE A 95 5.66 -24.36 11.75
C ILE A 95 6.39 -23.95 10.45
N PRO A 96 7.31 -24.79 9.93
CA PRO A 96 7.92 -24.52 8.64
C PRO A 96 6.83 -24.47 7.55
N GLY A 97 6.76 -23.36 6.82
CA GLY A 97 5.76 -23.11 5.78
C GLY A 97 4.63 -22.15 6.14
N PHE A 98 4.52 -21.70 7.39
CA PHE A 98 3.53 -20.68 7.78
C PHE A 98 4.10 -19.27 7.56
N GLN A 99 3.92 -18.75 6.35
CA GLN A 99 4.33 -17.40 5.96
C GLN A 99 3.14 -16.45 6.04
N PRO A 100 3.33 -15.15 6.35
CA PRO A 100 2.27 -14.18 6.25
C PRO A 100 1.84 -14.01 4.79
N VAL A 101 0.55 -14.17 4.52
CA VAL A 101 -0.03 -14.09 3.17
C VAL A 101 -1.19 -13.11 3.17
N ALA A 102 -1.27 -12.29 2.13
CA ALA A 102 -2.40 -11.42 1.87
C ALA A 102 -2.96 -11.71 0.47
N GLN A 103 -4.24 -12.05 0.40
CA GLN A 103 -4.96 -12.31 -0.84
C GLN A 103 -6.06 -11.28 -1.05
N GLY A 104 -6.19 -10.82 -2.28
CA GLY A 104 -7.20 -9.84 -2.65
C GLY A 104 -7.72 -10.02 -4.07
N ARG A 105 -8.82 -9.34 -4.34
CA ARG A 105 -9.43 -9.22 -5.66
C ARG A 105 -9.18 -7.79 -6.16
N ALA A 106 -8.55 -7.68 -7.32
CA ALA A 106 -8.21 -6.42 -7.95
C ALA A 106 -9.34 -5.97 -8.89
N TYR A 107 -9.65 -4.68 -8.83
CA TYR A 107 -10.70 -4.04 -9.62
C TYR A 107 -10.21 -2.76 -10.27
N TYR A 108 -10.68 -2.53 -11.49
CA TYR A 108 -10.57 -1.27 -12.18
C TYR A 108 -11.93 -0.55 -12.13
N CYS A 109 -12.00 0.47 -11.30
CA CYS A 109 -13.10 1.43 -11.31
C CYS A 109 -12.76 2.53 -12.30
N ASP A 110 -13.60 2.70 -13.33
CA ASP A 110 -13.50 3.81 -14.26
C ASP A 110 -13.98 5.09 -13.56
N PRO A 111 -13.07 6.01 -13.22
CA PRO A 111 -13.43 7.25 -12.55
C PRO A 111 -14.34 8.15 -13.42
N ASP A 112 -14.33 7.97 -14.75
CA ASP A 112 -15.14 8.76 -15.67
C ASP A 112 -16.59 8.24 -15.72
N ARG A 113 -16.86 7.03 -15.20
CA ARG A 113 -18.19 6.41 -15.18
C ARG A 113 -19.07 6.94 -14.04
N ALA A 114 -18.46 7.40 -12.95
CA ALA A 114 -19.15 7.96 -11.79
C ALA A 114 -19.45 9.46 -11.91
N LEU A 115 -18.75 10.18 -12.80
CA LEU A 115 -18.87 11.63 -12.94
C LEU A 115 -19.91 12.00 -14.01
N PRO A 116 -20.83 12.93 -13.72
CA PRO A 116 -21.62 13.59 -14.77
C PRO A 116 -20.67 14.20 -15.82
N ASN A 117 -21.04 14.17 -17.10
CA ASN A 117 -20.20 14.63 -18.21
C ASN A 117 -19.55 16.03 -17.98
N SER A 118 -20.21 16.91 -17.22
CA SER A 118 -19.71 18.25 -16.89
C SER A 118 -18.43 18.26 -16.04
N TYR A 119 -18.16 17.20 -15.27
CA TYR A 119 -17.03 17.15 -14.33
C TYR A 119 -15.82 16.39 -14.87
N ARG A 120 -15.94 15.70 -16.00
CA ARG A 120 -14.85 14.93 -16.61
C ARG A 120 -13.62 15.78 -16.94
N TYR A 121 -13.83 17.01 -17.43
CA TYR A 121 -12.72 17.92 -17.77
C TYR A 121 -11.92 18.37 -16.52
N ILE A 122 -12.62 18.66 -15.42
CA ILE A 122 -11.97 19.11 -14.17
C ILE A 122 -11.18 17.95 -13.57
N ASP A 123 -11.73 16.73 -13.61
CA ASP A 123 -11.05 15.57 -13.07
C ASP A 123 -9.82 15.17 -13.91
N GLN A 124 -9.92 15.23 -15.23
CA GLN A 124 -8.77 15.04 -16.11
C GLN A 124 -7.65 16.06 -15.86
N TYR A 125 -8.02 17.34 -15.65
CA TYR A 125 -7.07 18.41 -15.31
C TYR A 125 -6.39 18.15 -13.96
N LEU A 126 -7.16 17.76 -12.94
CA LEU A 126 -6.61 17.45 -11.62
C LEU A 126 -5.69 16.22 -11.65
N ARG A 127 -6.01 15.18 -12.42
CA ARG A 127 -5.12 14.02 -12.57
C ARG A 127 -3.80 14.39 -13.24
N LEU A 128 -3.84 15.19 -14.31
CA LEU A 128 -2.65 15.67 -15.02
C LEU A 128 -1.75 16.56 -14.16
N HIS A 129 -2.32 17.34 -13.24
CA HIS A 129 -1.56 18.28 -12.40
C HIS A 129 -1.23 17.77 -11.00
N ARG A 130 -1.86 16.68 -10.54
CA ARG A 130 -1.59 16.05 -9.24
C ARG A 130 -0.69 14.82 -9.34
N TYR A 131 -0.49 14.24 -10.54
CA TYR A 131 0.31 13.03 -10.72
C TYR A 131 1.39 13.18 -11.80
N PRO A 132 2.68 12.98 -11.47
CA PRO A 132 3.67 12.69 -12.50
C PRO A 132 3.33 11.33 -13.13
N TYR A 133 3.12 11.35 -14.44
CA TYR A 133 3.03 10.16 -15.27
C TYR A 133 4.44 9.56 -15.37
N ASP A 134 4.73 8.55 -14.57
CA ASP A 134 5.91 7.69 -14.77
C ASP A 134 5.61 6.80 -15.97
N GLY A 135 5.79 7.35 -17.16
CA GLY A 135 5.81 6.57 -18.38
C GLY A 135 6.87 5.50 -18.26
N ASP A 136 6.49 4.26 -18.55
CA ASP A 136 7.41 3.14 -18.73
C ASP A 136 8.62 3.62 -19.53
N ARG A 137 9.80 3.52 -18.91
CA ARG A 137 11.06 3.57 -19.64
C ARG A 137 11.42 2.14 -19.97
N ASP A 138 11.27 1.85 -21.26
CA ASP A 138 11.84 0.70 -21.97
C ASP A 138 13.27 0.36 -21.52
#